data_AF-A0A350CSS2-F1
#
_entry.id   AF-A0A350CSS2-F1
#
_cell.length_a   1.000
_cell.length_b   1.000
_cell.length_c   1.000
_cell.angle_alpha   90.00
_cell.angle_beta   90.00
_cell.angle_gamma   90.00
#
_symmetry.space_group_name_H-M   'P 1'
#
loop_
_entity.id
_entity.type
_entity.pdbx_description
1 polymer ?
#
loop_
_entity_poly.entity_id
_entity_poly.type
_entity_poly.pdbx_seq_one_letter_code
_entity_poly.pdbx_strand_id
1 'polypeptide(L)' 'SATHCDLEARVREGRFRADLFYRLAVLRLALPPLRARLPDIAPLAEWSLKQSLAALGERLF' A
#
# COMPACT_ATOMS: atom_id res chain seq x y z
N SER A 1 1.63 -9.47 -3.90
CA SER A 1 2.57 -8.39 -4.28
C SER A 1 1.79 -7.10 -4.44
N ALA A 2 2.42 -5.94 -4.25
CA ALA A 2 1.81 -4.63 -4.47
C ALA A 2 2.81 -3.75 -5.24
N THR A 3 2.31 -2.82 -6.05
CA THR A 3 3.16 -1.93 -6.84
C THR A 3 2.48 -0.58 -7.04
N HIS A 4 3.27 0.49 -7.09
CA HIS A 4 2.82 1.83 -7.47
C HIS A 4 2.90 2.08 -8.98
N CYS A 5 3.51 1.15 -9.73
CA CYS A 5 3.73 1.27 -11.16
C CYS A 5 2.54 0.68 -11.93
N ASP A 6 2.20 1.30 -13.06
CA ASP A 6 1.29 0.70 -14.02
C ASP A 6 1.96 -0.50 -14.71
N LEU A 7 1.61 -1.71 -14.27
CA LEU A 7 2.17 -2.94 -14.85
C LEU A 7 1.68 -3.18 -16.27
N GLU A 8 0.49 -2.70 -16.63
CA GLU A 8 -0.06 -2.89 -17.97
C GLU A 8 0.73 -2.08 -19.00
N ALA A 9 1.08 -0.84 -18.66
CA ALA A 9 2.02 -0.04 -19.42
C ALA A 9 3.39 -0.72 -19.55
N ARG A 10 3.91 -1.28 -18.46
CA ARG A 10 5.22 -1.95 -18.48
C ARG A 10 5.23 -3.25 -19.27
N VAL A 11 4.11 -3.98 -19.33
CA VAL A 11 3.98 -5.14 -20.23
C VAL A 11 4.04 -4.68 -21.69
N ARG A 12 3.29 -3.62 -22.05
CA ARG A 12 3.33 -3.04 -23.41
C ARG A 12 4.72 -2.55 -23.82
N GLU A 13 5.47 -2.00 -22.88
CA GLU A 13 6.86 -1.54 -23.10
C GLU A 13 7.91 -2.68 -23.10
N GLY A 14 7.50 -3.94 -22.90
CA GLY A 14 8.42 -5.09 -22.79
C GLY A 14 9.27 -5.08 -21.51
N ARG A 15 8.96 -4.20 -20.56
CA ARG A 15 9.66 -4.04 -19.26
C ARG A 15 9.09 -4.92 -18.16
N PHE A 16 7.97 -5.59 -18.41
CA PHE A 16 7.36 -6.53 -17.48
C PHE A 16 6.84 -7.77 -18.21
N ARG A 17 6.99 -8.91 -17.55
CA ARG A 17 6.60 -10.22 -18.06
C ARG A 17 5.08 -10.37 -18.10
N ALA A 18 4.53 -10.63 -19.30
CA ALA A 18 3.10 -10.77 -19.51
C ALA A 18 2.52 -11.97 -18.72
N ASP A 19 3.21 -13.11 -18.71
CA ASP A 19 2.76 -14.31 -17.98
C ASP A 19 2.64 -14.07 -16.46
N LEU A 20 3.61 -13.36 -15.88
CA LEU A 20 3.58 -12.97 -14.48
C LEU A 20 2.48 -11.94 -14.21
N PHE A 21 2.26 -10.99 -15.12
CA PHE A 21 1.19 -10.01 -15.00
C PHE A 21 -0.18 -10.68 -14.90
N TYR A 22 -0.49 -11.60 -15.80
CA TYR A 22 -1.78 -12.30 -15.77
C TYR A 22 -1.97 -13.18 -14.53
N ARG A 23 -0.89 -13.78 -13.99
CA ARG A 23 -0.96 -14.52 -12.72
C ARG A 23 -1.20 -13.63 -11.51
N LEU A 24 -0.64 -12.42 -11.50
CA LEU A 24 -0.82 -11.47 -10.39
C LEU A 24 -2.12 -10.68 -10.49
N ALA A 25 -2.59 -10.42 -11.71
CA ALA A 25 -3.74 -9.57 -11.99
C ALA A 25 -5.10 -10.27 -11.82
N VAL A 26 -5.16 -11.44 -11.18
CA VAL A 26 -6.42 -12.16 -10.90
C VAL A 26 -7.40 -11.29 -10.12
N LEU A 27 -6.90 -10.52 -9.16
CA LEU A 27 -7.66 -9.50 -8.44
C LEU A 27 -6.85 -8.22 -8.36
N ARG A 28 -7.40 -7.12 -8.92
CA ARG A 28 -6.81 -5.78 -8.79
C ARG A 28 -7.61 -4.98 -7.77
N LEU A 29 -6.97 -4.66 -6.65
CA LEU A 29 -7.51 -3.73 -5.66
C LEU A 29 -6.83 -2.38 -5.83
N ALA A 30 -7.59 -1.39 -6.30
CA ALA A 30 -7.13 -0.01 -6.34
C ALA A 30 -7.21 0.58 -4.93
N LEU A 31 -6.08 0.99 -4.37
CA LEU A 31 -6.02 1.64 -3.08
C LEU A 31 -6.05 3.17 -3.28
N PRO A 32 -7.16 3.87 -2.97
CA PRO A 32 -7.20 5.32 -3.12
C PRO A 32 -6.18 6.00 -2.20
N PRO A 33 -5.58 7.12 -2.60
CA PRO A 33 -4.67 7.87 -1.73
C PRO A 33 -5.43 8.42 -0.53
N LEU A 34 -4.73 8.67 0.59
CA LEU A 34 -5.37 9.14 1.83
C LEU A 34 -6.15 10.45 1.65
N ARG A 35 -5.70 11.34 0.75
CA ARG A 35 -6.42 12.58 0.38
C ARG A 35 -7.83 12.37 -0.18
N ALA A 36 -8.12 11.19 -0.74
CA ALA A 36 -9.44 10.84 -1.26
C ALA A 36 -10.33 10.16 -0.20
N ARG A 37 -9.81 9.94 1.01
CA ARG A 37 -10.49 9.29 2.14
C ARG A 37 -10.16 10.02 3.44
N LEU A 38 -10.45 11.31 3.45
CA LEU A 38 -10.19 12.20 4.59
C LEU A 38 -10.73 11.69 5.94
N PRO A 39 -11.91 11.03 6.02
CA PRO A 39 -12.40 10.49 7.29
C PRO A 39 -11.47 9.46 7.93
N ASP A 40 -10.60 8.81 7.16
CA ASP A 40 -9.65 7.81 7.67
C ASP A 40 -8.46 8.46 8.41
N ILE A 41 -8.23 9.76 8.26
CA ILE A 41 -7.03 10.44 8.80
C ILE A 41 -7.00 10.38 10.33
N ALA A 42 -8.06 10.81 10.99
CA ALA A 42 -8.13 10.84 12.46
C ALA A 42 -7.95 9.45 13.09
N PRO A 43 -8.72 8.40 12.71
CA PRO A 43 -8.56 7.07 13.32
C PRO A 43 -7.19 6.45 13.04
N LEU A 44 -6.60 6.68 11.86
CA LEU A 44 -5.24 6.20 11.55
C LEU A 44 -4.18 6.92 12.39
N ALA A 45 -4.32 8.23 12.60
CA ALA A 45 -3.40 9.01 13.42
C ALA A 45 -3.45 8.59 14.89
N GLU A 46 -4.65 8.42 15.45
CA GLU A 46 -4.85 7.93 16.81
C GLU A 46 -4.24 6.54 17.01
N TRP A 47 -4.50 5.62 16.08
CA TRP A 47 -3.91 4.28 16.12
C TRP A 47 -2.38 4.35 16.04
N SER A 48 -1.84 5.14 15.11
CA SER A 48 -0.39 5.27 14.92
C SER A 48 0.29 5.84 16.16
N LEU A 49 -0.28 6.89 16.77
CA LEU A 49 0.25 7.48 18.00
C LEU A 49 0.30 6.44 19.13
N LYS A 50 -0.78 5.69 19.32
CA LYS A 50 -0.83 4.62 20.33
C LYS A 50 0.27 3.57 20.12
N GLN A 51 0.47 3.12 18.89
CA GLN A 51 1.52 2.14 18.57
C GLN A 51 2.93 2.70 18.79
N SER A 52 3.18 3.95 18.39
CA SER A 52 4.48 4.59 18.60
C SER A 52 4.82 4.76 20.08
N LEU A 53 3.85 5.18 20.90
CA LEU A 53 4.05 5.30 22.35
C LEU A 53 4.33 3.95 23.02
N ALA A 54 3.60 2.90 22.62
CA ALA A 54 3.86 1.55 23.12
C ALA A 54 5.28 1.07 22.76
N ALA A 55 5.69 1.23 21.49
CA ALA A 55 7.02 0.84 21.03
C ALA A 55 8.17 1.61 21.72
N LEU A 56 7.93 2.86 22.11
CA LEU A 56 8.91 3.65 22.89
C LEU A 56 8.98 3.18 24.35
N GLY A 57 7.84 2.85 24.97
CA GLY A 57 7.78 2.32 26.32
C GLY A 57 8.58 1.01 26.45
N GLU A 58 8.41 0.09 25.50
CA GLU A 58 9.17 -1.18 25.44
C GLU A 58 10.69 -1.00 25.27
N ARG A 59 11.16 0.18 24.87
CA ARG A 59 12.58 0.45 24.59
C ARG A 59 13.30 1.15 25.74
N LEU A 60 12.55 1.69 26.70
CA LEU A 60 13.07 2.42 27.85
C LEU A 60 13.09 1.57 29.14
N PHE A 61 12.61 0.33 29.06
CA PHE A 61 12.78 -0.73 30.06
C PHE A 61 13.66 -1.86 29.47
#